data_AF-A0A3N4J151-F1
#
_entry.id   AF-A0A3N4J151-F1
#
_cell.length_a   1.000
_cell.length_b   1.000
_cell.length_c   1.000
_cell.angle_alpha   90.00
_cell.angle_beta   90.00
_cell.angle_gamma   90.00
#
_symmetry.space_group_name_H-M   'P 1'
#
loop_
_entity.id
_entity.type
_entity.pdbx_description
1 polymer ?
#
loop_
_entity_poly.entity_id
_entity_poly.type
_entity_poly.pdbx_seq_one_letter_code
_entity_poly.pdbx_strand_id
1 'polypeptide(L)'
;PSLTPIDLQKSVPHHPYIDLIPYPGLRRTILEMLREHPNSISQVELCQDIEGGGLRLWGQYSWLPDSYELTVEFAAKWGFLFRRDPEAFAATNFWRRQRGEAPL
;
A
#
# COMPACT_ATOMS: atom_id res chain seq x y z
N PRO A 1 8.83 -3.06 13.73
CA PRO A 1 8.77 -1.75 13.02
C PRO A 1 8.15 -1.94 11.64
N SER A 2 7.31 -1.01 11.16
CA SER A 2 6.51 -1.22 9.93
C SER A 2 7.35 -1.31 8.64
N LEU A 3 8.58 -0.80 8.67
CA LEU A 3 9.56 -0.90 7.57
C LEU A 3 10.63 -1.98 7.77
N THR A 4 10.50 -2.84 8.78
CA THR A 4 11.41 -3.99 8.89
C THR A 4 11.26 -4.86 7.63
N PRO A 5 12.38 -5.28 6.98
CA PRO A 5 12.30 -6.15 5.83
C PRO A 5 11.67 -7.50 6.18
N ILE A 6 10.74 -7.96 5.36
CA ILE A 6 10.23 -9.33 5.39
C ILE A 6 11.16 -10.24 4.58
N ASP A 7 11.18 -11.54 4.88
CA ASP A 7 12.12 -12.47 4.23
C ASP A 7 12.00 -12.50 2.70
N LEU A 8 10.77 -12.34 2.16
CA LEU A 8 10.54 -12.32 0.72
C LEU A 8 11.27 -11.18 0.00
N GLN A 9 11.46 -10.02 0.65
CA GLN A 9 12.18 -8.89 0.04
C GLN A 9 13.65 -9.24 -0.23
N LYS A 10 14.21 -10.21 0.50
CA LYS A 10 15.61 -10.65 0.32
C LYS A 10 15.78 -11.61 -0.86
N SER A 11 14.70 -12.25 -1.30
CA SER A 11 14.75 -13.36 -2.27
C SER A 11 14.02 -13.07 -3.59
N VAL A 12 13.07 -12.15 -3.61
CA VAL A 12 12.27 -11.81 -4.80
C VAL A 12 12.79 -10.50 -5.40
N PRO A 13 13.28 -10.47 -6.65
CA PRO A 13 13.63 -9.22 -7.32
C PRO A 13 12.40 -8.32 -7.49
N HIS A 14 12.50 -7.06 -7.08
CA HIS A 14 11.39 -6.12 -7.08
C HIS A 14 11.89 -4.66 -7.14
N HIS A 15 11.00 -3.72 -7.47
CA HIS A 15 11.37 -2.31 -7.54
C HIS A 15 11.56 -1.71 -6.12
N PRO A 16 12.61 -0.90 -5.86
CA PRO A 16 12.93 -0.41 -4.52
C PRO A 16 11.82 0.36 -3.77
N TYR A 17 10.83 0.91 -4.47
CA TYR A 17 9.72 1.62 -3.81
C TYR A 17 8.92 0.69 -2.90
N ILE A 18 8.89 -0.62 -3.18
CA ILE A 18 8.17 -1.61 -2.37
C ILE A 18 8.80 -1.68 -0.97
N ASP A 19 10.10 -1.43 -0.81
CA ASP A 19 10.77 -1.38 0.49
C ASP A 19 10.32 -0.20 1.36
N LEU A 20 9.77 0.84 0.74
CA LEU A 20 9.32 2.06 1.41
C LEU A 20 7.85 2.02 1.83
N ILE A 21 7.12 0.96 1.47
CA ILE A 21 5.71 0.80 1.81
C ILE A 21 5.58 0.35 3.28
N PRO A 22 4.91 1.13 4.15
CA PRO A 22 4.81 0.83 5.58
C PRO A 22 3.80 -0.27 5.93
N TYR A 23 3.43 -1.11 4.97
CA TYR A 23 2.46 -2.20 5.11
C TYR A 23 3.14 -3.54 4.83
N PRO A 24 3.55 -4.30 5.86
CA PRO A 24 4.25 -5.57 5.66
C PRO A 24 3.40 -6.62 4.93
N GLY A 25 2.08 -6.63 5.11
CA GLY A 25 1.17 -7.53 4.41
C GLY A 25 1.07 -7.20 2.92
N LEU A 26 1.01 -5.92 2.55
CA LEU A 26 0.95 -5.44 1.19
C LEU A 26 2.23 -5.80 0.45
N ARG A 27 3.38 -5.53 1.07
CA ARG A 27 4.69 -5.95 0.56
C ARG A 27 4.71 -7.46 0.31
N ARG A 28 4.23 -8.26 1.27
CA ARG A 28 4.11 -9.72 1.11
C ARG A 28 3.22 -10.09 -0.09
N THR A 29 2.02 -9.53 -0.17
CA THR A 29 1.07 -9.82 -1.26
C THR A 29 1.68 -9.51 -2.62
N ILE A 30 2.29 -8.33 -2.79
CA ILE A 30 2.97 -7.93 -4.03
C ILE A 30 4.07 -8.94 -4.39
N LEU A 31 4.96 -9.26 -3.45
CA LEU A 31 6.11 -10.15 -3.72
C LEU A 31 5.68 -11.59 -4.02
N GLU A 32 4.66 -12.11 -3.34
CA GLU A 32 4.04 -13.41 -3.64
C GLU A 32 3.49 -13.40 -5.07
N MET A 33 2.76 -12.36 -5.47
CA MET A 33 2.23 -12.20 -6.82
C MET A 33 3.32 -12.07 -7.89
N LEU A 34 4.39 -11.31 -7.64
CA LEU A 34 5.51 -11.18 -8.58
C LEU A 34 6.24 -12.51 -8.80
N ARG A 35 6.36 -13.32 -7.74
CA ARG A 35 7.01 -14.62 -7.80
C ARG A 35 6.15 -15.68 -8.52
N GLU A 36 4.86 -15.72 -8.23
CA GLU A 36 3.95 -16.79 -8.67
C GLU A 36 3.23 -16.45 -9.99
N HIS A 37 2.95 -15.17 -10.21
CA HIS A 37 2.18 -14.64 -11.32
C HIS A 37 2.77 -13.31 -11.82
N PRO A 38 3.96 -13.30 -12.45
CA PRO A 38 4.72 -12.07 -12.74
C PRO A 38 3.99 -11.02 -13.60
N ASN A 39 2.95 -11.43 -14.35
CA ASN A 39 2.15 -10.54 -15.19
C ASN A 39 0.80 -10.16 -14.57
N SER A 40 0.54 -10.54 -13.31
CA SER A 40 -0.74 -10.27 -12.64
C SER A 40 -0.87 -8.82 -12.15
N ILE A 41 0.25 -8.13 -11.94
CA ILE A 41 0.32 -6.72 -11.58
C ILE A 41 1.48 -6.05 -12.31
N SER A 42 1.29 -4.79 -12.73
CA SER A 42 2.37 -3.96 -13.25
C SER A 42 3.00 -3.16 -12.10
N GLN A 43 4.26 -3.46 -11.77
CA GLN A 43 4.99 -2.72 -10.73
C GLN A 43 5.15 -1.24 -11.10
N VAL A 44 5.31 -0.95 -12.39
CA VAL A 44 5.47 0.42 -12.91
C VAL A 44 4.18 1.20 -12.75
N GLU A 45 3.05 0.60 -13.12
CA GLU A 45 1.74 1.23 -13.01
C GLU A 45 1.35 1.49 -11.54
N LEU A 46 1.58 0.51 -10.66
CA LEU A 46 1.36 0.69 -9.22
C LEU A 46 2.24 1.82 -8.66
N CYS A 47 3.51 1.91 -9.07
CA CYS A 47 4.42 2.99 -8.68
C CYS A 47 3.86 4.36 -9.12
N GLN A 48 3.45 4.46 -10.38
CA GLN A 48 2.89 5.68 -10.96
C GLN A 48 1.61 6.11 -10.26
N ASP A 49 0.73 5.18 -9.91
CA ASP A 49 -0.52 5.49 -9.19
C ASP A 49 -0.25 5.92 -7.74
N ILE A 50 0.78 5.38 -7.09
CA ILE A 50 1.24 5.83 -5.77
C ILE A 50 1.80 7.26 -5.87
N GLU A 51 2.72 7.50 -6.80
CA GLU A 51 3.35 8.81 -7.03
C GLU A 51 2.33 9.87 -7.49
N GLY A 52 1.30 9.45 -8.24
CA GLY A 52 0.17 10.26 -8.66
C GLY A 52 -0.80 10.66 -7.54
N GLY A 53 -0.52 10.27 -6.29
CA GLY A 53 -1.31 10.66 -5.12
C GLY A 53 -2.42 9.68 -4.75
N GLY A 54 -2.37 8.44 -5.24
CA GLY A 54 -3.29 7.37 -4.85
C GLY A 54 -3.15 6.94 -3.38
N LEU A 55 -1.96 7.12 -2.80
CA LEU A 55 -1.71 7.05 -1.36
C LEU A 55 -1.35 8.44 -0.83
N ARG A 56 -2.24 9.02 -0.04
CA ARG A 56 -2.03 10.34 0.58
C ARG A 56 -1.44 10.17 1.97
N LEU A 57 -0.37 10.90 2.27
CA LEU A 57 0.22 10.97 3.60
C LEU A 57 -0.40 12.15 4.37
N TRP A 58 -1.07 11.86 5.49
CA TRP A 58 -1.64 12.85 6.40
C TRP A 58 -0.95 12.87 7.76
N GLY A 59 -0.51 11.70 8.24
CA GLY A 59 0.14 11.59 9.53
C GLY A 59 1.58 12.15 9.53
N GLN A 60 2.12 12.34 10.73
CA GLN A 60 3.44 12.94 10.91
C GLN A 60 4.58 12.05 10.40
N TYR A 61 4.38 10.72 10.38
CA TYR A 61 5.45 9.76 10.15
C TYR A 61 5.11 8.80 9.01
N SER A 62 5.87 8.86 7.92
CA SER A 62 5.68 8.04 6.72
C SER A 62 5.91 6.53 6.94
N TRP A 63 6.54 6.14 8.03
CA TRP A 63 6.73 4.72 8.36
C TRP A 63 5.58 4.15 9.20
N LEU A 64 4.52 4.91 9.47
CA LEU A 64 3.35 4.42 10.20
C LEU A 64 2.18 4.13 9.24
N PRO A 65 1.59 2.92 9.29
CA PRO A 65 0.41 2.57 8.49
C PRO A 65 -0.75 3.56 8.63
N ASP A 66 -1.04 4.00 9.86
CA ASP A 66 -2.14 4.91 10.18
C ASP A 66 -2.00 6.32 9.58
N SER A 67 -0.83 6.65 9.02
CA SER A 67 -0.55 7.96 8.45
C SER A 67 -1.07 8.12 7.02
N TYR A 68 -1.56 7.06 6.39
CA TYR A 68 -1.94 7.06 4.98
C TYR A 68 -3.46 6.96 4.76
N GLU A 69 -3.92 7.56 3.67
CA GLU A 69 -5.26 7.44 3.11
C GLU A 69 -5.18 6.95 1.67
N LEU A 70 -5.94 5.90 1.34
CA LEU A 70 -6.14 5.47 -0.04
C LEU A 70 -7.20 6.37 -0.70
N THR A 71 -6.95 6.87 -1.91
CA THR A 71 -8.00 7.52 -2.70
C THR A 71 -9.04 6.50 -3.16
N VAL A 72 -10.24 6.96 -3.53
CA VAL A 72 -11.32 6.10 -4.03
C VAL A 72 -10.85 5.30 -5.24
N GLU A 73 -10.20 5.98 -6.20
CA GLU A 73 -9.72 5.40 -7.45
C GLU A 73 -8.60 4.39 -7.19
N PHE A 74 -7.68 4.71 -6.28
CA PHE A 74 -6.59 3.82 -5.90
C PHE A 74 -7.11 2.57 -5.19
N ALA A 75 -8.05 2.72 -4.25
CA ALA A 75 -8.68 1.61 -3.56
C ALA A 75 -9.47 0.71 -4.51
N ALA A 76 -10.19 1.28 -5.48
CA ALA A 76 -10.94 0.52 -6.48
C ALA A 76 -10.02 -0.35 -7.35
N LYS A 77 -8.83 0.16 -7.70
CA LYS A 77 -7.87 -0.54 -8.57
C LYS A 77 -6.96 -1.50 -7.81
N TRP A 78 -6.40 -1.06 -6.69
CA TRP A 78 -5.32 -1.75 -5.97
C TRP A 78 -5.72 -2.24 -4.57
N GLY A 79 -6.93 -1.93 -4.09
CA GLY A 79 -7.39 -2.27 -2.74
C GLY A 79 -7.32 -3.77 -2.42
N PHE A 80 -7.44 -4.63 -3.43
CA PHE A 80 -7.29 -6.09 -3.26
C PHE A 80 -5.90 -6.51 -2.75
N LEU A 81 -4.86 -5.69 -2.98
CA LEU A 81 -3.50 -5.96 -2.48
C LEU A 81 -3.39 -5.83 -0.95
N PHE A 82 -4.27 -5.04 -0.33
CA PHE A 82 -4.31 -4.75 1.11
C PHE A 82 -5.06 -5.82 1.93
N ARG A 83 -5.37 -6.97 1.34
CA ARG A 83 -6.08 -8.08 2.01
C ARG A 83 -5.44 -8.56 3.32
N ARG A 84 -4.16 -8.26 3.55
CA ARG A 84 -3.39 -8.61 4.76
C ARG A 84 -3.19 -7.44 5.73
N ASP A 85 -3.59 -6.22 5.33
CA ASP A 85 -3.46 -4.99 6.11
C ASP A 85 -4.80 -4.23 6.12
N PRO A 86 -5.87 -4.82 6.68
CA PRO A 86 -7.21 -4.21 6.70
C PRO A 86 -7.23 -2.85 7.44
N GLU A 87 -6.25 -2.59 8.29
CA GLU A 87 -6.04 -1.30 8.95
C GLU A 87 -5.84 -0.14 7.96
N ALA A 88 -5.39 -0.40 6.73
CA ALA A 88 -5.28 0.63 5.70
C ALA A 88 -6.63 1.29 5.39
N PHE A 89 -7.70 0.51 5.36
CA PHE A 89 -9.06 1.02 5.16
C PHE A 89 -9.59 1.73 6.41
N ALA A 90 -9.21 1.26 7.61
CA ALA A 90 -9.55 1.95 8.86
C ALA A 90 -8.88 3.33 8.95
N ALA A 91 -7.59 3.42 8.61
CA ALA A 91 -6.83 4.68 8.54
C ALA A 91 -7.40 5.61 7.47
N THR A 92 -7.72 5.07 6.30
CA THR A 92 -8.37 5.82 5.21
C THR A 92 -9.70 6.43 5.69
N ASN A 93 -10.55 5.64 6.32
CA ASN A 93 -11.84 6.09 6.81
C ASN A 93 -11.72 7.08 7.98
N PHE A 94 -10.66 6.96 8.79
CA PHE A 94 -10.34 7.95 9.82
C PHE A 94 -10.04 9.32 9.19
N TRP A 95 -9.14 9.39 8.20
CA TRP A 95 -8.76 10.66 7.56
C TRP A 95 -9.91 11.29 6.76
N ARG A 96 -10.68 10.49 6.03
CA ARG A 96 -11.89 10.92 5.32
C ARG A 96 -12.91 11.56 6.27
N ARG A 97 -13.13 10.95 7.44
CA ARG A 97 -14.04 11.46 8.46
C ARG A 97 -13.62 12.84 9.00
N GLN A 98 -12.33 13.13 9.11
CA GLN A 98 -11.87 14.46 9.56
C GLN A 98 -12.32 15.58 8.62
N ARG A 99 -12.62 15.26 7.36
CA ARG A 99 -13.09 16.20 6.34
C ARG A 99 -14.59 16.07 6.04
N GLY A 100 -15.33 15.24 6.80
CA GLY A 100 -16.75 14.99 6.57
C GLY A 100 -17.07 14.11 5.36
N GLU A 101 -16.09 13.39 4.82
CA GLU A 101 -16.28 12.47 3.69
C GLU A 101 -16.84 11.11 4.18
N ALA A 102 -17.66 10.46 3.34
CA ALA A 102 -18.17 9.11 3.59
C ALA A 102 -17.04 8.07 3.57
N PRO A 103 -17.14 6.97 4.34
CA PRO A 103 -16.14 5.89 4.30
C PRO A 103 -16.06 5.24 2.91
N LEU A 104 -14.90 4.66 2.60
CA LEU A 104 -14.71 3.70 1.52
C LEU A 104 -15.35 2.35 1.86
#